data_AF-A0A9N9DZW6-F1
#
_entry.id   AF-A0A9N9DZW6-F1
#
_cell.length_a   1.000
_cell.length_b   1.000
_cell.length_c   1.000
_cell.angle_alpha   90.00
_cell.angle_beta   90.00
_cell.angle_gamma   90.00
#
_symmetry.space_group_name_H-M   'P 1'
#
loop_
_entity.id
_entity.type
_entity.pdbx_description
1 polymer ?
#
loop_
_entity_poly.entity_id
_entity_poly.type
_entity_poly.pdbx_seq_one_letter_code
_entity_poly.pdbx_strand_id
1 'polypeptide(L)'
;MEVNMDIVPDSEAATQPQGSSVVSTAPNNSVIGALVGIQTGRDVEISNSYELDFDTIDGKFNESPLFLQMNPFEMVTSKNLPITVYESIIDIIDGQAHTLFIKSQYKIETGEAERIAVDHVAHTTLGEGGEGSSRK
;
A
#
# COMPACT_ATOMS: atom_id res chain seq x y z
N MET A 1 66.73 0.03 -41.82
CA MET A 1 66.80 1.42 -41.31
C MET A 1 65.45 1.71 -40.67
N GLU A 2 65.52 1.91 -39.36
CA GLU A 2 64.64 2.64 -38.43
C GLU A 2 63.16 2.88 -38.74
N VAL A 3 62.35 2.32 -37.83
CA VAL A 3 61.17 2.85 -37.09
C VAL A 3 60.34 4.01 -37.65
N ASN A 4 59.01 3.87 -37.53
CA ASN A 4 58.26 4.77 -36.65
C ASN A 4 57.01 4.08 -36.06
N MET A 5 56.88 4.26 -34.74
CA MET A 5 55.66 4.09 -33.96
C MET A 5 54.63 5.14 -34.39
N ASP A 6 53.37 4.73 -34.49
CA ASP A 6 52.25 5.62 -34.17
C ASP A 6 51.22 4.87 -33.32
N ILE A 7 50.75 5.60 -32.31
CA ILE A 7 49.88 5.20 -31.21
C ILE A 7 48.42 5.48 -31.63
N VAL A 8 47.58 4.42 -31.61
CA VAL A 8 46.16 4.21 -31.14
C VAL A 8 45.20 5.45 -31.04
N PRO A 9 43.84 5.37 -31.06
CA PRO A 9 42.80 4.34 -31.36
C PRO A 9 41.76 4.88 -32.43
N ASP A 10 40.73 4.17 -32.92
CA ASP A 10 39.44 3.91 -32.26
C ASP A 10 38.67 2.83 -33.05
N SER A 11 38.46 1.69 -32.41
CA SER A 11 37.41 0.75 -32.79
C SER A 11 36.08 1.31 -32.31
N GLU A 12 35.12 1.48 -33.21
CA GLU A 12 33.72 1.76 -32.89
C GLU A 12 33.17 0.70 -31.92
N ALA A 13 33.23 1.00 -30.62
CA ALA A 13 32.44 0.32 -29.62
C ALA A 13 31.04 0.93 -29.66
N ALA A 14 30.10 0.19 -30.25
CA ALA A 14 28.67 0.44 -30.10
C ALA A 14 28.35 0.46 -28.59
N THR A 15 28.24 1.65 -28.03
CA THR A 15 27.75 1.86 -26.67
C THR A 15 26.26 1.57 -26.71
N GLN A 16 25.87 0.38 -26.24
CA GLN A 16 24.51 0.13 -25.77
C GLN A 16 24.17 1.23 -24.75
N PRO A 17 23.01 1.91 -24.85
CA PRO A 17 22.61 2.85 -23.82
C PRO A 17 22.44 2.07 -22.52
N GLN A 18 23.40 2.26 -21.61
CA GLN A 18 23.33 1.76 -20.26
C GLN A 18 22.16 2.43 -19.54
N GLY A 19 21.51 1.63 -18.69
CA GLY A 19 20.23 1.93 -18.06
C GLY A 19 20.20 3.29 -17.40
N SER A 20 19.25 4.12 -17.86
CA SER A 20 18.60 5.06 -16.96
C SER A 20 17.72 4.24 -16.03
N SER A 21 18.30 3.71 -14.94
CA SER A 21 17.55 3.47 -13.72
C SER A 21 17.11 4.84 -13.23
N VAL A 22 15.97 5.28 -13.75
CA VAL A 22 15.24 6.42 -13.22
C VAL A 22 14.81 5.96 -11.83
N VAL A 23 15.66 6.22 -10.82
CA VAL A 23 15.23 6.17 -9.43
C VAL A 23 14.16 7.24 -9.35
N SER A 24 12.89 6.82 -9.37
CA SER A 24 11.77 7.71 -9.16
C SER A 24 11.98 8.37 -7.80
N THR A 25 12.48 9.60 -7.79
CA THR A 25 12.65 10.43 -6.59
C THR A 25 11.29 10.96 -6.11
N ALA A 26 10.19 10.29 -6.47
CA ALA A 26 8.91 10.57 -5.88
C ALA A 26 9.02 10.18 -4.40
N PRO A 27 8.66 11.07 -3.46
CA PRO A 27 8.61 10.68 -2.05
C PRO A 27 7.68 9.47 -1.93
N ASN A 28 8.19 8.40 -1.32
CA ASN A 28 7.40 7.21 -1.02
C ASN A 28 6.34 7.62 0.01
N ASN A 29 5.18 8.07 -0.43
CA ASN A 29 4.11 8.54 0.44
C ASN A 29 3.34 7.37 1.08
N SER A 30 4.02 6.24 1.30
CA SER A 30 3.46 5.05 1.92
C SER A 30 3.18 5.34 3.38
N VAL A 31 1.89 5.39 3.72
CA VAL A 31 1.44 5.48 5.10
C VAL A 31 1.38 4.07 5.68
N ILE A 32 2.00 3.86 6.85
CA ILE A 32 1.92 2.62 7.61
C ILE A 32 1.19 2.93 8.92
N GLY A 33 0.40 1.97 9.37
CA GLY A 33 -0.39 2.11 10.59
C GLY A 33 -0.50 0.81 11.37
N ALA A 34 -1.09 0.91 12.56
CA ALA A 34 -1.50 -0.22 13.36
C ALA A 34 -3.01 -0.46 13.21
N LEU A 35 -3.41 -1.73 13.17
CA LEU A 35 -4.80 -2.14 13.28
C LEU A 35 -5.07 -2.59 14.71
N VAL A 36 -6.20 -2.17 15.26
CA VAL A 36 -6.66 -2.53 16.60
C VAL A 36 -8.01 -3.21 16.49
N GLY A 37 -8.16 -4.29 17.25
CA GLY A 37 -9.28 -5.19 17.11
C GLY A 37 -9.33 -6.27 18.19
N ILE A 38 -10.29 -7.18 18.05
CA ILE A 38 -10.47 -8.34 18.92
C ILE A 38 -10.36 -9.60 18.07
N GLN A 39 -9.76 -10.65 18.64
CA GLN A 39 -9.75 -11.98 18.04
C GLN A 39 -10.56 -12.93 18.90
N THR A 40 -11.51 -13.64 18.27
CA THR A 40 -12.27 -14.74 18.89
C THR A 40 -12.08 -16.00 18.06
N GLY A 41 -11.25 -16.93 18.52
CA GLY A 41 -10.90 -18.11 17.74
C GLY A 41 -10.13 -17.75 16.47
N ARG A 42 -10.70 -18.07 15.30
CA ARG A 42 -10.13 -17.72 13.99
C ARG A 42 -10.72 -16.46 13.38
N ASP A 43 -11.70 -15.85 14.05
CA ASP A 43 -12.34 -14.63 13.59
C ASP A 43 -11.60 -13.42 14.21
N VAL A 44 -11.18 -12.49 13.35
CA VAL A 44 -10.54 -11.23 13.76
C VAL A 44 -11.45 -10.08 13.34
N GLU A 45 -11.85 -9.28 14.31
CA GLU A 45 -12.63 -8.07 14.11
C GLU A 45 -11.71 -6.86 14.25
N ILE A 46 -11.57 -6.06 13.20
CA ILE A 46 -10.80 -4.81 13.22
C ILE A 46 -11.77 -3.68 13.52
N SER A 47 -11.57 -2.99 14.63
CA SER A 47 -12.45 -1.92 15.08
C SER A 47 -11.84 -0.52 14.90
N ASN A 48 -10.51 -0.42 14.80
CA ASN A 48 -9.85 0.86 14.58
C ASN A 48 -8.50 0.72 13.87
N SER A 49 -8.01 1.82 13.33
CA SER A 49 -6.70 1.95 12.70
C SER A 49 -6.04 3.27 13.10
N TYR A 50 -4.73 3.25 13.33
CA TYR A 50 -3.95 4.44 13.66
C TYR A 50 -2.74 4.53 12.75
N GLU A 51 -2.45 5.71 12.21
CA GLU A 51 -1.20 5.97 11.49
C GLU A 51 -0.03 5.97 12.49
N LEU A 52 1.12 5.46 12.05
CA LEU A 52 2.33 5.45 12.84
C LEU A 52 3.39 6.32 12.18
N ASP A 53 3.99 7.22 12.95
CA ASP A 53 5.27 7.83 12.57
C ASP A 53 6.34 6.75 12.70
N PHE A 54 6.73 6.16 11.57
CA PHE A 54 7.81 5.18 11.54
C PHE A 54 9.08 5.85 10.99
N ASP A 55 10.02 6.10 11.88
CA ASP A 55 11.43 6.08 11.47
C ASP A 55 11.85 4.61 11.39
N THR A 56 12.77 4.27 10.50
CA THR A 56 13.28 2.90 10.37
C THR A 56 14.05 2.52 11.64
N ILE A 57 13.35 2.11 12.71
CA ILE A 57 13.95 1.78 14.00
C ILE A 57 14.06 0.26 14.09
N ASP A 58 15.29 -0.22 13.86
CA ASP A 58 15.84 -1.48 14.36
C ASP A 58 15.08 -2.79 14.11
N GLY A 59 14.35 -2.91 12.98
CA GLY A 59 14.03 -4.19 12.34
C GLY A 59 13.32 -5.24 13.21
N LYS A 60 12.77 -4.85 14.37
CA LYS A 60 12.16 -5.75 15.33
C LYS A 60 10.64 -5.63 15.23
N PHE A 61 10.13 -6.23 14.17
CA PHE A 61 8.69 -6.40 13.98
C PHE A 61 8.16 -7.42 14.97
N ASN A 62 6.93 -7.23 15.45
CA ASN A 62 6.21 -8.30 16.13
C ASN A 62 6.08 -9.49 15.17
N GLU A 63 6.15 -10.72 15.69
CA GLU A 63 6.00 -11.96 14.93
C GLU A 63 4.52 -12.20 14.54
N SER A 64 3.97 -11.26 13.76
CA SER A 64 2.74 -11.32 12.95
C SER A 64 1.37 -11.47 13.65
N PRO A 65 0.22 -11.15 12.99
CA PRO A 65 -0.40 -12.15 12.10
C PRO A 65 -1.09 -11.65 10.80
N LEU A 66 -1.46 -10.36 10.67
CA LEU A 66 -2.31 -9.85 9.59
C LEU A 66 -1.77 -8.53 9.01
N PHE A 67 -1.66 -8.46 7.68
CA PHE A 67 -1.25 -7.28 6.92
C PHE A 67 -2.41 -6.79 6.05
N LEU A 68 -2.85 -5.54 6.22
CA LEU A 68 -3.87 -4.93 5.38
C LEU A 68 -3.20 -3.91 4.46
N GLN A 69 -3.39 -4.09 3.16
CA GLN A 69 -2.91 -3.17 2.14
C GLN A 69 -4.09 -2.46 1.50
N MET A 70 -4.08 -1.13 1.53
CA MET A 70 -4.97 -0.30 0.73
C MET A 70 -4.22 0.16 -0.53
N ASN A 71 -4.87 0.07 -1.69
CA ASN A 71 -4.34 0.61 -2.93
C ASN A 71 -5.09 1.90 -3.32
N PRO A 72 -4.57 3.09 -3.01
CA PRO A 72 -5.27 4.34 -3.28
C PRO A 72 -5.36 4.68 -4.78
N PHE A 73 -4.63 3.96 -5.64
CA PHE A 73 -4.62 4.16 -7.09
C PHE A 73 -5.51 3.18 -7.86
N GLU A 74 -6.13 2.23 -7.16
CA GLU A 74 -7.11 1.34 -7.78
C GLU A 74 -8.37 2.14 -8.14
N MET A 75 -8.69 2.14 -9.43
CA MET A 75 -9.86 2.86 -9.95
C MET A 75 -11.13 2.29 -9.30
N VAL A 76 -11.95 3.16 -8.71
CA VAL A 76 -13.19 2.82 -8.01
C VAL A 76 -14.30 2.41 -9.01
N THR A 77 -14.03 1.44 -9.88
CA THR A 77 -15.01 0.89 -10.82
C THR A 77 -15.77 -0.29 -10.22
N SER A 78 -15.24 -0.88 -9.15
CA SER A 78 -15.89 -1.95 -8.39
C SER A 78 -16.59 -1.39 -7.16
N LYS A 79 -17.75 -1.97 -6.83
CA LYS A 79 -18.47 -1.74 -5.54
C LYS A 79 -17.69 -2.19 -4.30
N ASN A 80 -16.44 -2.62 -4.45
CA ASN A 80 -15.61 -3.18 -3.40
C ASN A 80 -14.55 -2.15 -3.01
N LEU A 81 -14.24 -2.09 -1.71
CA LEU A 81 -13.16 -1.27 -1.20
C LEU A 81 -11.81 -1.78 -1.76
N PRO A 82 -10.87 -0.89 -2.13
CA PRO A 82 -9.57 -1.25 -2.68
C PRO A 82 -8.60 -1.70 -1.57
N ILE A 83 -9.04 -2.67 -0.77
CA ILE A 83 -8.28 -3.26 0.32
C ILE A 83 -8.03 -4.75 0.05
N THR A 84 -6.84 -5.20 0.40
CA THR A 84 -6.48 -6.62 0.45
C THR A 84 -5.93 -6.94 1.83
N VAL A 85 -6.45 -8.00 2.44
CA VAL A 85 -5.93 -8.53 3.71
C VAL A 85 -5.04 -9.73 3.39
N TYR A 86 -3.94 -9.84 4.10
CA TYR A 86 -3.01 -10.94 4.00
C TYR A 86 -2.75 -11.55 5.38
N GLU A 87 -2.73 -12.87 5.44
CA GLU A 87 -2.19 -13.62 6.57
C GLU A 87 -0.74 -13.97 6.26
N SER A 88 0.13 -13.85 7.26
CA SER A 88 1.49 -14.32 7.12
C SER A 88 1.58 -15.82 7.44
N ILE A 89 2.30 -16.56 6.61
CA ILE A 89 2.71 -17.93 6.93
C ILE A 89 4.24 -18.01 6.93
N ILE A 90 4.80 -18.84 7.81
CA ILE A 90 6.23 -19.15 7.80
C ILE A 90 6.39 -20.47 7.06
N ASP A 91 7.20 -20.47 6.00
CA ASP A 91 7.52 -21.67 5.22
C ASP A 91 9.04 -21.86 5.15
N ILE A 92 9.49 -23.09 4.95
CA ILE A 92 10.92 -23.42 4.83
C ILE A 92 11.27 -23.63 3.36
N ILE A 93 12.05 -22.71 2.80
CA ILE A 93 12.52 -22.76 1.41
C ILE A 93 14.05 -22.80 1.46
N ASP A 94 14.66 -23.81 0.82
CA ASP A 94 16.12 -24.04 0.81
C ASP A 94 16.77 -24.09 2.20
N GLY A 95 16.03 -24.61 3.19
CA GLY A 95 16.50 -24.74 4.58
C GLY A 95 16.46 -23.44 5.39
N GLN A 96 15.91 -22.35 4.84
CA GLN A 96 15.70 -21.09 5.55
C GLN A 96 14.21 -20.84 5.77
N ALA A 97 13.87 -20.25 6.93
CA ALA A 97 12.51 -19.83 7.22
C ALA A 97 12.21 -18.51 6.49
N HIS A 98 11.15 -18.50 5.69
CA HIS A 98 10.65 -17.35 4.94
C HIS A 98 9.24 -17.00 5.38
N THR A 99 8.97 -15.71 5.53
CA THR A 99 7.61 -15.20 5.70
C THR A 99 6.96 -14.97 4.33
N LEU A 100 5.84 -15.64 4.08
CA LEU A 100 5.02 -15.47 2.89
C LEU A 100 3.68 -14.83 3.28
N PHE A 101 3.07 -14.10 2.36
CA PHE A 101 1.76 -13.47 2.54
C PHE A 101 0.73 -14.14 1.65
N ILE A 102 -0.30 -14.73 2.26
CA ILE A 102 -1.44 -15.32 1.56
C ILE A 102 -2.63 -14.37 1.66
N LYS A 103 -3.35 -14.15 0.57
CA LYS A 103 -4.55 -13.30 0.58
C LYS A 103 -5.64 -13.94 1.42
N SER A 104 -6.15 -13.19 2.38
CA SER A 104 -7.24 -13.59 3.26
C SER A 104 -8.54 -12.90 2.85
N GLN A 105 -9.64 -13.65 2.96
CA GLN A 105 -10.96 -13.10 2.74
C GLN A 105 -11.33 -12.16 3.90
N TYR A 106 -12.09 -11.12 3.59
CA TYR A 106 -12.63 -10.20 4.58
C TYR A 106 -14.11 -9.94 4.28
N LYS A 107 -14.82 -9.47 5.30
CA LYS A 107 -16.19 -8.97 5.18
C LYS A 107 -16.23 -7.61 5.86
N ILE A 108 -16.94 -6.67 5.25
CA ILE A 108 -17.25 -5.39 5.88
C ILE A 108 -18.52 -5.59 6.72
N GLU A 109 -18.41 -5.29 8.01
CA GLU A 109 -19.54 -5.25 8.92
C GLU A 109 -19.71 -3.81 9.40
N THR A 110 -20.91 -3.26 9.21
CA THR A 110 -21.27 -1.90 9.65
C THR A 110 -22.49 -1.98 10.54
N GLY A 111 -22.45 -1.28 11.68
CA GLY A 111 -23.64 -1.08 12.51
C GLY A 111 -24.69 -0.20 11.81
N GLU A 112 -25.93 -0.23 12.31
CA GLU A 112 -27.01 0.62 11.80
C GLU A 112 -26.65 2.12 11.88
N ALA A 113 -26.12 2.53 13.03
CA ALA A 113 -25.73 3.91 13.27
C ALA A 113 -24.58 4.35 12.35
N GLU A 114 -23.59 3.50 12.15
CA GLU A 114 -22.47 3.76 11.25
C GLU A 114 -22.94 3.88 9.80
N ARG A 115 -23.80 2.97 9.36
CA ARG A 115 -24.36 3.00 8.00
C ARG A 115 -25.09 4.31 7.73
N ILE A 116 -25.91 4.77 8.67
CA ILE A 116 -26.63 6.06 8.55
C ILE A 116 -25.65 7.23 8.54
N ALA A 117 -24.64 7.22 9.41
CA ALA A 117 -23.64 8.28 9.48
C ALA A 117 -22.83 8.40 8.18
N VAL A 118 -22.38 7.27 7.63
CA VAL A 118 -21.66 7.20 6.36
C VAL A 118 -22.54 7.66 5.19
N ASP A 119 -23.80 7.21 5.17
CA ASP A 119 -24.77 7.62 4.15
C ASP A 119 -25.01 9.13 4.15
N HIS A 120 -25.13 9.75 5.33
CA HIS A 120 -25.29 11.20 5.45
C HIS A 120 -24.09 11.95 4.84
N VAL A 121 -22.86 11.59 5.22
CA VAL A 121 -21.64 12.24 4.71
C VAL A 121 -21.50 12.05 3.18
N ALA A 122 -21.86 10.88 2.66
CA ALA A 122 -21.81 10.61 1.23
C ALA A 122 -22.77 11.53 0.43
N HIS A 123 -23.98 11.77 0.95
CA HIS A 123 -25.01 12.55 0.26
C HIS A 123 -24.90 14.07 0.46
N THR A 124 -24.34 14.55 1.58
CA THR A 124 -24.13 16.00 1.82
C THR A 124 -23.19 16.63 0.79
N THR A 125 -22.30 15.85 0.16
CA THR A 125 -21.42 16.35 -0.90
C THR A 125 -22.15 16.71 -2.22
N LEU A 126 -23.42 16.32 -2.38
CA LEU A 126 -24.16 16.45 -3.64
C LEU A 126 -25.34 17.45 -3.63
N GLY A 127 -25.63 18.14 -2.52
CA GLY A 127 -26.71 19.13 -2.57
C GLY A 127 -27.09 19.83 -1.27
N GLU A 128 -26.32 20.84 -0.89
CA GLU A 128 -26.85 21.99 -0.14
C GLU A 128 -26.50 23.29 -0.86
N GLY A 129 -26.96 23.37 -2.12
CA GLY A 129 -27.06 24.61 -2.87
C GLY A 129 -28.45 25.23 -2.68
N GLY A 130 -28.71 25.79 -1.49
CA GLY A 130 -29.70 26.84 -1.28
C GLY A 130 -31.18 26.45 -1.22
N GLU A 131 -31.74 26.41 -0.02
CA GLU A 131 -33.12 26.85 0.20
C GLU A 131 -33.14 27.98 1.23
N GLY A 132 -33.17 29.20 0.70
CA GLY A 132 -33.43 30.41 1.46
C GLY A 132 -34.81 30.37 2.09
N SER A 133 -34.85 30.51 3.40
CA SER A 133 -36.06 30.75 4.19
C SER A 133 -36.78 32.01 3.70
N SER A 134 -37.76 31.88 2.81
CA SER A 134 -38.80 32.89 2.64
C SER A 134 -39.88 32.66 3.70
N ARG A 135 -39.72 33.35 4.83
CA ARG A 135 -40.84 33.66 5.73
C ARG A 135 -41.87 34.47 4.95
N LYS A 136 -43.11 34.00 4.94
CA LYS A 136 -44.29 34.80 4.61
C LYS A 136 -45.25 34.72 5.78
#